data_AF-A0A2M7VCK8-F1
#
_entry.id   AF-A0A2M7VCK8-F1
#
_cell.length_a   1.000
_cell.length_b   1.000
_cell.length_c   1.000
_cell.angle_alpha   90.00
_cell.angle_beta   90.00
_cell.angle_gamma   90.00
#
_symmetry.space_group_name_H-M   'P 1'
#
loop_
_entity.id
_entity.type
_entity.pdbx_description
1 polymer ?
#
loop_
_entity_poly.entity_id
_entity_poly.type
_entity_poly.pdbx_seq_one_letter_code
_entity_poly.pdbx_strand_id
1 'polypeptide(L)'
;MITQRQIPRVMLIGLSDPFKNKEDMLADFEEVESLVSTFGATVYAALVQNKTRGNLDTFIGPGKVEEALKEIMEKEIDIVVINDAIKPGQIHNLLLAFQKSNPKILVWDRVSLILEIFSKHAKTAEAKLQIKFAKLRQMGPRIYGMGMEMSNQA
;
A
#
# COMPACT_ATOMS: atom_id res chain seq x y z
N MET A 1 0.52 19.95 22.37
CA MET A 1 -0.81 19.81 21.72
C MET A 1 -0.58 19.09 20.40
N ILE A 2 -1.00 17.83 20.28
CA ILE A 2 -0.85 17.04 19.05
C ILE A 2 -2.12 17.27 18.25
N THR A 3 -2.04 18.05 17.18
CA THR A 3 -3.15 18.19 16.23
C THR A 3 -3.34 16.84 15.55
N GLN A 4 -4.29 16.03 16.03
CA GLN A 4 -4.70 14.83 15.28
C GLN A 4 -5.35 15.31 13.98
N ARG A 5 -4.69 15.07 12.85
CA ARG A 5 -5.32 15.26 11.54
C ARG A 5 -6.53 14.34 11.45
N GLN A 6 -7.65 14.92 11.02
CA GLN A 6 -8.94 14.23 10.97
C GLN A 6 -9.11 13.35 9.71
N ILE A 7 -8.31 13.59 8.67
CA ILE A 7 -8.38 12.87 7.39
C ILE A 7 -6.97 12.35 7.04
N PRO A 8 -6.77 11.02 6.93
CA PRO A 8 -5.47 10.45 6.57
C PRO A 8 -5.02 10.91 5.18
N ARG A 9 -3.73 11.24 5.06
CA ARG A 9 -3.09 11.59 3.79
C ARG A 9 -2.52 10.35 3.12
N VAL A 10 -2.89 10.14 1.86
CA VAL A 10 -2.49 8.97 1.07
C VAL A 10 -1.54 9.36 -0.04
N MET A 11 -0.51 8.55 -0.23
CA MET A 11 0.28 8.53 -1.47
C MET A 11 -0.06 7.28 -2.27
N LEU A 12 -0.35 7.45 -3.56
CA LEU A 12 -0.50 6.35 -4.50
C LEU A 12 0.84 6.02 -5.14
N ILE A 13 1.16 4.74 -5.28
CA ILE A 13 2.32 4.27 -6.05
C ILE A 13 1.86 3.24 -7.06
N GLY A 14 2.11 3.49 -8.34
CA GLY A 14 1.73 2.57 -9.42
C GLY A 14 2.85 2.31 -10.41
N LEU A 15 2.65 1.31 -11.25
CA LEU A 15 3.45 1.09 -12.45
C LEU A 15 2.71 1.64 -13.65
N SER A 16 3.46 2.25 -14.58
CA SER A 16 2.96 2.52 -15.92
C SER A 16 3.67 1.59 -16.89
N ASP A 17 2.89 0.78 -17.59
CA ASP A 17 3.38 0.04 -18.75
C ASP A 17 3.64 1.06 -19.88
N PRO A 18 4.88 1.22 -20.37
CA PRO A 18 5.19 2.16 -21.44
C PRO A 18 4.47 1.83 -22.76
N PHE A 19 3.89 0.64 -22.90
CA PHE A 19 3.10 0.23 -24.06
C PHE A 19 1.59 0.41 -23.89
N LYS A 20 1.11 0.81 -22.70
CA LYS A 20 -0.31 1.14 -22.48
C LYS A 20 -0.64 2.58 -22.90
N ASN A 21 -1.89 2.80 -23.31
CA ASN A 21 -2.40 4.14 -23.56
C ASN A 21 -2.49 4.91 -22.22
N LYS A 22 -2.21 6.22 -22.28
CA LYS A 22 -2.30 7.16 -21.16
C LYS A 22 -3.72 7.22 -20.57
N GLU A 23 -4.75 7.05 -21.39
CA GLU A 23 -6.15 7.05 -20.93
C GLU A 23 -6.44 5.90 -19.95
N ASP A 24 -5.95 4.70 -20.25
CA ASP A 24 -6.13 3.54 -19.36
C ASP A 24 -5.44 3.75 -18.01
N MET A 25 -4.24 4.36 -18.04
CA MET A 25 -3.51 4.69 -16.81
C MET A 25 -4.27 5.72 -15.97
N LEU A 26 -4.83 6.76 -16.59
CA LEU A 26 -5.60 7.78 -15.87
C LEU A 26 -6.85 7.17 -15.25
N ALA A 27 -7.61 6.37 -16.00
CA ALA A 27 -8.79 5.68 -15.49
C ALA A 27 -8.48 4.75 -14.30
N ASP A 28 -7.35 4.06 -14.36
CA ASP A 28 -6.89 3.18 -13.27
C ASP A 28 -6.54 3.95 -11.99
N PHE A 29 -5.90 5.12 -12.12
CA PHE A 29 -5.60 5.99 -10.98
C PHE A 29 -6.87 6.65 -10.41
N GLU A 30 -7.80 7.08 -11.26
CA GLU A 30 -9.11 7.62 -10.84
C GLU A 30 -9.93 6.59 -10.04
N GLU A 31 -9.90 5.32 -10.47
CA GLU A 31 -10.55 4.22 -9.72
C GLU A 31 -9.98 4.11 -8.30
N VAL A 32 -8.65 4.09 -8.17
CA VAL A 32 -8.01 3.92 -6.86
C VAL A 32 -8.18 5.15 -5.98
N GLU A 33 -8.19 6.34 -6.57
CA GLU A 33 -8.53 7.57 -5.85
C GLU A 33 -9.98 7.52 -5.32
N SER A 34 -10.93 6.99 -6.09
CA SER A 34 -12.31 6.74 -5.64
C SER A 34 -12.38 5.75 -4.47
N LEU A 35 -11.57 4.67 -4.49
CA LEU A 35 -11.46 3.75 -3.37
C LEU A 35 -10.89 4.42 -2.11
N VAL A 36 -9.85 5.25 -2.26
CA VAL A 36 -9.26 6.04 -1.16
C VAL A 36 -10.29 7.00 -0.56
N SER A 37 -11.06 7.68 -1.40
CA SER A 37 -12.16 8.56 -0.98
C SER A 37 -13.24 7.78 -0.23
N THR A 38 -13.63 6.61 -0.73
CA THR A 38 -14.59 5.69 -0.08
C THR A 38 -14.09 5.21 1.28
N PHE A 39 -12.78 5.01 1.43
CA PHE A 39 -12.16 4.71 2.72
C PHE A 39 -12.22 5.91 3.69
N GLY A 40 -12.40 7.13 3.21
CA GLY A 40 -12.42 8.37 3.99
C GLY A 40 -11.03 8.98 4.19
N ALA A 41 -10.15 8.81 3.21
CA ALA A 41 -8.84 9.43 3.15
C ALA A 41 -8.72 10.28 1.87
N THR A 42 -7.62 11.03 1.73
CA THR A 42 -7.40 11.91 0.57
C THR A 42 -6.04 11.65 -0.05
N VAL A 43 -5.97 11.58 -1.38
CA VAL A 43 -4.72 11.45 -2.12
C VAL A 43 -4.00 12.80 -2.15
N TYR A 44 -2.75 12.85 -1.67
CA TYR A 44 -1.89 14.04 -1.66
C TYR A 44 -0.69 13.90 -2.61
N ALA A 45 -0.43 12.70 -3.09
CA ALA A 45 0.73 12.36 -3.90
C ALA A 45 0.44 11.14 -4.76
N ALA A 46 1.02 11.10 -5.95
CA ALA A 46 1.03 9.93 -6.81
C ALA A 46 2.43 9.77 -7.41
N LEU A 47 3.02 8.58 -7.26
CA LEU A 47 4.29 8.20 -7.86
C LEU A 47 4.07 7.08 -8.86
N VAL A 48 4.64 7.27 -10.05
CA VAL A 48 4.52 6.30 -11.15
C VAL A 48 5.92 5.87 -11.55
N GLN A 49 6.12 4.56 -11.64
CA GLN A 49 7.33 3.99 -12.21
C GLN A 49 7.04 3.37 -13.58
N ASN A 50 7.77 3.84 -14.59
CA ASN A 50 7.69 3.32 -15.96
C ASN A 50 8.39 1.94 -16.04
N LYS A 51 7.63 0.87 -15.81
CA LYS A 51 8.05 -0.53 -15.97
C LYS A 51 6.83 -1.41 -16.20
N THR A 52 7.01 -2.48 -16.97
CA THR A 52 6.00 -3.53 -17.17
C THR A 52 5.84 -4.46 -15.97
N ARG A 53 6.86 -4.56 -15.11
CA ARG A 53 6.86 -5.40 -13.91
C ARG A 53 7.56 -4.71 -12.75
N GLY A 54 7.03 -4.91 -11.54
CA GLY A 54 7.59 -4.38 -10.32
C GLY A 54 8.93 -5.04 -9.94
N ASN A 55 9.72 -4.32 -9.15
CA ASN A 55 10.92 -4.86 -8.52
C ASN A 55 10.55 -5.97 -7.53
N LEU A 56 11.29 -7.10 -7.54
CA LEU A 56 11.04 -8.23 -6.66
C LEU A 56 11.10 -7.87 -5.17
N ASP A 57 11.92 -6.87 -4.81
CA ASP A 57 12.20 -6.48 -3.44
C ASP A 57 11.17 -5.51 -2.87
N THR A 58 10.90 -4.38 -3.54
CA THR A 58 10.05 -3.29 -3.03
C THR A 58 8.95 -2.86 -3.99
N PHE A 59 8.64 -3.63 -5.04
CA PHE A 59 7.71 -3.28 -6.13
C PHE A 59 8.17 -2.11 -7.03
N ILE A 60 8.75 -1.05 -6.45
CA ILE A 60 9.42 0.04 -7.16
C ILE A 60 10.96 -0.08 -7.05
N GLY A 61 11.70 0.67 -7.85
CA GLY A 61 13.16 0.71 -7.80
C GLY A 61 13.68 1.62 -6.68
N PRO A 62 14.97 1.49 -6.30
CA PRO A 62 15.55 2.25 -5.19
C PRO A 62 15.44 3.77 -5.36
N GLY A 63 15.63 4.30 -6.57
CA GLY A 63 15.45 5.73 -6.83
C GLY A 63 14.02 6.22 -6.58
N LYS A 64 13.00 5.40 -6.88
CA LYS A 64 11.59 5.72 -6.59
C LYS A 64 11.26 5.54 -5.10
N VAL A 65 11.94 4.63 -4.40
CA VAL A 65 11.86 4.55 -2.94
C VAL A 65 12.41 5.83 -2.30
N GLU A 66 13.53 6.35 -2.78
CA GLU A 66 14.10 7.61 -2.30
C GLU A 66 13.21 8.82 -2.58
N GLU A 67 12.59 8.88 -3.75
CA GLU A 67 11.58 9.90 -4.09
C GLU A 67 10.36 9.82 -3.16
N ALA A 68 9.84 8.61 -2.94
CA ALA A 68 8.76 8.36 -2.00
C ALA A 68 9.11 8.79 -0.58
N LEU A 69 10.33 8.53 -0.10
CA LEU A 69 10.77 8.94 1.24
C LEU A 69 10.71 10.46 1.44
N LYS A 70 11.11 11.23 0.42
CA LYS A 70 11.03 12.70 0.46
C LYS A 70 9.59 13.16 0.50
N GLU A 71 8.75 12.65 -0.41
CA GLU A 71 7.33 13.03 -0.46
C GLU A 71 6.57 12.65 0.82
N ILE A 72 6.87 11.49 1.41
CA ILE A 72 6.27 11.04 2.67
C ILE A 72 6.54 12.05 3.79
N MET A 73 7.78 12.55 3.87
CA MET A 73 8.19 13.51 4.89
C MET A 73 7.58 14.89 4.61
N GLU A 74 7.71 15.39 3.38
CA GLU A 74 7.30 16.74 2.99
C GLU A 74 5.77 16.92 3.01
N LYS A 75 5.02 15.92 2.55
CA LYS A 75 3.56 15.96 2.48
C LYS A 75 2.89 15.33 3.70
N GLU A 76 3.69 14.80 4.63
CA GLU A 76 3.26 14.14 5.86
C GLU A 76 2.23 13.04 5.58
N ILE A 77 2.64 12.09 4.74
CA ILE A 77 1.81 10.98 4.29
C ILE A 77 1.64 9.97 5.43
N ASP A 78 0.39 9.56 5.68
CA ASP A 78 0.03 8.58 6.71
C ASP A 78 -0.02 7.15 6.15
N ILE A 79 -0.45 7.01 4.89
CA ILE A 79 -0.69 5.73 4.23
C ILE A 79 -0.12 5.77 2.82
N VAL A 80 0.66 4.75 2.46
CA VAL A 80 1.04 4.49 1.07
C VAL A 80 0.17 3.37 0.53
N VAL A 81 -0.52 3.61 -0.58
CA VAL A 81 -1.30 2.61 -1.30
C VAL A 81 -0.56 2.25 -2.58
N ILE A 82 -0.18 0.99 -2.70
CA ILE A 82 0.36 0.41 -3.92
C ILE A 82 -0.82 0.04 -4.81
N ASN A 83 -0.83 0.61 -6.01
CA ASN A 83 -1.86 0.43 -7.01
C ASN A 83 -1.70 -0.89 -7.79
N ASP A 84 -1.50 -1.99 -7.05
CA ASP A 84 -1.43 -3.36 -7.55
C ASP A 84 -1.60 -4.31 -6.35
N ALA A 85 -1.75 -5.60 -6.60
CA ALA A 85 -1.57 -6.63 -5.58
C ALA A 85 -0.10 -7.01 -5.52
N ILE A 86 0.53 -6.85 -4.35
CA ILE A 86 1.98 -7.10 -4.20
C ILE A 86 2.26 -8.15 -3.14
N LYS A 87 3.44 -8.77 -3.24
CA LYS A 87 3.84 -9.85 -2.33
C LYS A 87 4.03 -9.29 -0.91
N PRO A 88 3.75 -10.08 0.14
CA PRO A 88 3.93 -9.60 1.50
C PRO A 88 5.36 -9.17 1.85
N GLY A 89 6.38 -9.79 1.24
CA GLY A 89 7.78 -9.34 1.38
C GLY A 89 8.01 -7.93 0.82
N GLN A 90 7.38 -7.59 -0.31
CA GLN A 90 7.47 -6.25 -0.89
C GLN A 90 6.82 -5.20 0.01
N ILE A 91 5.64 -5.52 0.59
CA ILE A 91 4.98 -4.66 1.58
C ILE A 91 5.89 -4.43 2.78
N HIS A 92 6.52 -5.50 3.29
CA HIS A 92 7.40 -5.41 4.45
C HIS A 92 8.63 -4.53 4.17
N ASN A 93 9.29 -4.72 3.03
CA ASN A 93 10.50 -3.98 2.69
C ASN A 93 10.19 -2.50 2.42
N LEU A 94 9.05 -2.20 1.78
CA LEU A 94 8.54 -0.84 1.65
C LEU A 94 8.24 -0.20 3.01
N LEU A 95 7.58 -0.94 3.91
CA LEU A 95 7.28 -0.45 5.26
C LEU A 95 8.56 -0.09 6.03
N LEU A 96 9.55 -0.99 6.05
CA LEU A 96 10.84 -0.74 6.69
C LEU A 96 11.57 0.48 6.09
N ALA A 97 11.50 0.65 4.77
CA ALA A 97 12.06 1.82 4.12
C ALA A 97 11.34 3.09 4.56
N PHE A 98 10.01 3.14 4.43
CA PHE A 98 9.19 4.33 4.65
C PHE A 98 9.10 4.77 6.11
N GLN A 99 9.30 3.86 7.06
CA GLN A 99 9.41 4.18 8.48
C GLN A 99 10.56 5.14 8.82
N LYS A 100 11.56 5.27 7.94
CA LYS A 100 12.62 6.27 8.06
C LYS A 100 12.10 7.71 7.94
N SER A 101 11.01 7.92 7.19
CA SER A 101 10.37 9.24 7.02
C SER A 101 9.17 9.43 7.93
N ASN A 102 8.37 8.39 8.15
CA ASN A 102 7.24 8.41 9.09
C ASN A 102 7.15 7.08 9.85
N PRO A 103 7.52 7.03 11.15
CA PRO A 103 7.52 5.79 11.93
C PRO A 103 6.15 5.11 12.07
N LYS A 104 5.05 5.83 11.84
CA LYS A 104 3.67 5.33 11.95
C LYS A 104 3.03 5.02 10.59
N ILE A 105 3.79 5.12 9.50
CA ILE A 105 3.26 4.93 8.16
C ILE A 105 2.69 3.53 7.96
N LEU A 106 1.58 3.45 7.24
CA LEU A 106 1.02 2.19 6.79
C LEU A 106 1.33 2.00 5.30
N VAL A 107 1.57 0.75 4.90
CA VAL A 107 1.73 0.38 3.50
C VAL A 107 0.67 -0.66 3.17
N TRP A 108 -0.21 -0.30 2.25
CA TRP A 108 -1.30 -1.15 1.77
C TRP A 108 -1.11 -1.42 0.29
N ASP A 109 -1.52 -2.60 -0.14
CA ASP A 109 -1.75 -2.89 -1.55
C ASP A 109 -3.24 -2.65 -1.89
N ARG A 110 -3.63 -2.81 -3.15
CA ARG A 110 -5.02 -2.59 -3.57
C ARG A 110 -6.00 -3.52 -2.82
N VAL A 111 -5.60 -4.76 -2.55
CA VAL A 111 -6.41 -5.74 -1.82
C VAL A 111 -6.61 -5.32 -0.37
N SER A 112 -5.57 -4.85 0.31
CA SER A 112 -5.64 -4.34 1.67
C SER A 112 -6.56 -3.12 1.76
N LEU A 113 -6.47 -2.17 0.82
CA LEU A 113 -7.38 -1.02 0.78
C LEU A 113 -8.85 -1.46 0.74
N ILE A 114 -9.18 -2.40 -0.16
CA ILE A 114 -10.55 -2.95 -0.27
C ILE A 114 -10.99 -3.60 1.05
N LEU A 115 -10.13 -4.40 1.67
CA LEU A 115 -10.43 -5.04 2.96
C LEU A 115 -10.62 -4.01 4.09
N GLU A 116 -9.90 -2.89 4.07
CA GLU A 116 -10.10 -1.81 5.03
C GLU A 116 -11.41 -1.04 4.79
N ILE A 117 -11.79 -0.82 3.53
CA ILE A 117 -13.12 -0.26 3.18
C ILE A 117 -14.22 -1.18 3.71
N PHE A 118 -14.14 -2.49 3.48
CA PHE A 118 -15.13 -3.43 4.02
C PHE A 118 -15.11 -3.46 5.55
N SER A 119 -13.94 -3.41 6.17
CA SER A 119 -13.80 -3.34 7.63
C SER A 119 -14.55 -2.14 8.21
N LYS A 120 -14.46 -0.98 7.55
CA LYS A 120 -15.13 0.26 7.96
C LYS A 120 -16.66 0.16 7.89
N HIS A 121 -17.19 -0.59 6.93
CA HIS A 121 -18.64 -0.71 6.69
C HIS A 121 -19.28 -1.92 7.40
N ALA A 122 -18.51 -2.92 7.82
CA ALA A 122 -19.03 -4.14 8.43
C ALA A 122 -19.76 -3.90 9.77
N LYS A 123 -21.07 -4.14 9.78
CA LYS A 123 -21.92 -4.00 10.98
C LYS A 123 -22.14 -5.29 11.74
N THR A 124 -22.25 -6.42 11.04
CA THR A 124 -22.56 -7.73 11.64
C THR A 124 -21.30 -8.44 12.14
N ALA A 125 -21.45 -9.31 13.14
CA ALA A 125 -20.36 -10.14 13.64
C ALA A 125 -19.81 -11.09 12.55
N GLU A 126 -20.70 -11.65 11.75
CA GLU A 126 -20.33 -12.52 10.62
C GLU A 126 -19.48 -11.80 9.58
N ALA A 127 -19.88 -10.59 9.15
CA ALA A 127 -19.11 -9.81 8.19
C ALA A 127 -17.71 -9.47 8.72
N LYS A 128 -17.63 -9.06 10.00
CA LYS A 128 -16.34 -8.78 10.65
C LYS A 128 -15.44 -10.03 10.70
N LEU A 129 -16.02 -11.20 10.93
CA LEU A 129 -15.29 -12.46 10.96
C LEU A 129 -14.77 -12.84 9.57
N GLN A 130 -15.61 -12.72 8.54
CA GLN A 130 -15.21 -12.98 7.14
C GLN A 130 -14.07 -12.07 6.69
N ILE A 131 -14.14 -10.77 7.03
CA ILE A 131 -13.07 -9.82 6.69
C ILE A 131 -11.78 -10.15 7.46
N LYS A 132 -11.88 -10.49 8.76
CA LYS A 132 -10.70 -10.92 9.53
C LYS A 132 -10.07 -12.17 8.92
N PHE A 133 -10.88 -13.14 8.48
CA PHE A 133 -10.40 -14.33 7.79
C PHE A 133 -9.74 -14.01 6.45
N ALA A 134 -10.32 -13.10 5.67
CA ALA A 134 -9.73 -12.63 4.40
C ALA A 134 -8.38 -11.94 4.63
N LYS A 135 -8.28 -11.06 5.65
CA LYS A 135 -7.01 -10.46 6.08
C LYS A 135 -6.01 -11.55 6.43
N LEU A 136 -6.36 -12.52 7.27
CA LEU A 136 -5.48 -13.63 7.64
C LEU A 136 -4.99 -14.42 6.42
N ARG A 137 -5.85 -14.71 5.44
CA ARG A 137 -5.45 -15.36 4.18
C ARG A 137 -4.48 -14.52 3.37
N GLN A 138 -4.70 -13.20 3.29
CA GLN A 138 -3.75 -12.28 2.66
C GLN A 138 -2.40 -12.27 3.40
N MET A 139 -2.41 -12.38 4.74
CA MET A 139 -1.19 -12.49 5.54
C MET A 139 -0.56 -13.87 5.52
N GLY A 140 -1.28 -14.93 5.14
CA GLY A 140 -0.86 -16.33 5.23
C GLY A 140 0.53 -16.64 4.66
N PRO A 141 0.95 -16.06 3.52
CA PRO A 141 2.32 -16.24 3.02
C PRO A 141 3.41 -15.69 3.97
N ARG A 142 3.07 -14.78 4.91
CA ARG A 142 4.00 -14.21 5.91
C ARG A 142 4.43 -15.19 6.99
N ILE A 143 3.52 -16.06 7.47
CA ILE A 143 3.82 -16.99 8.57
C ILE A 143 4.78 -18.09 8.09
N TYR A 144 4.59 -18.59 6.86
CA TYR A 144 5.43 -19.65 6.30
C TYR A 144 6.81 -19.13 5.83
N GLY A 145 6.90 -17.88 5.35
CA GLY A 145 8.17 -17.29 4.90
C GLY A 145 9.17 -17.02 6.03
N MET A 146 8.72 -16.49 7.17
CA MET A 146 9.58 -16.28 8.35
C MET A 146 10.16 -17.59 8.89
N GLY A 147 9.41 -18.70 8.83
CA GLY A 147 9.92 -20.02 9.25
C GLY A 147 11.04 -20.55 8.35
N MET A 148 11.07 -20.17 7.07
CA MET A 148 12.11 -20.59 6.12
C MET A 148 13.37 -19.71 6.23
N GLU A 149 13.23 -18.40 6.47
CA GLU A 149 14.37 -17.50 6.67
C GLU A 149 15.12 -17.78 7.97
N MET A 150 14.41 -18.20 9.03
CA MET A 150 15.03 -18.64 10.29
C MET A 150 15.69 -20.03 10.19
N SER A 151 15.25 -20.88 9.26
CA SER A 151 15.83 -22.22 9.03
C SER A 151 17.19 -22.14 8.31
N ASN A 152 17.43 -21.08 7.53
CA ASN A 152 18.69 -20.87 6.81
C ASN A 152 19.77 -20.15 7.65
N GLN A 153 19.53 -19.93 8.93
CA GLN A 153 20.48 -19.35 9.89
C GLN A 153 20.80 -20.29 11.07
N ALA A 154 20.35 -21.55 11.01
CA ALA A 154 20.63 -22.60 11.99
C ALA A 154 21.69 -23.58 11.48
#